data_AF-A0A934ZEV4-F1
#
_entry.id   AF-A0A934ZEV4-F1
#
_cell.length_a   1.000
_cell.length_b   1.000
_cell.length_c   1.000
_cell.angle_alpha   90.00
_cell.angle_beta   90.00
_cell.angle_gamma   90.00
#
_symmetry.space_group_name_H-M   'P 1'
#
loop_
_entity.id
_entity.type
_entity.pdbx_description
1 polymer ?
#
loop_
_entity_poly.entity_id
_entity_poly.type
_entity_poly.pdbx_seq_one_letter_code
_entity_poly.pdbx_strand_id
1 'polypeptide(L)'
;MKDNGVGFTEENYQSFRRSDSRQKLRRGGKGVGRLLWLKGFDSVRVESVYRTSTGETRRREFKFQLSDKPIQEHSDALAPGLEPSTSIHLLSMHSALQSTCPKRLQTIAARLIEHCLPHLLLEKSAKIHLYDDDNTAIDIHRLWQESYADRTINESFELQSHGFQMVMVQDRSPETESHSVRYYANGREVLSRPLKQAIPMLTGPLPSEAGKFYWTTYVTGDYLRSPH
;
A
#
# COMPACT_ATOMS: atom_id res chain seq x y z
N MET A 1 4.50 -10.81 5.55
CA MET A 1 4.24 -10.41 4.15
C MET A 1 5.38 -10.94 3.29
N LYS A 2 5.11 -11.43 2.07
CA LYS A 2 6.13 -11.85 1.11
C LYS A 2 5.86 -11.23 -0.26
N ASP A 3 6.88 -10.74 -0.93
CA ASP A 3 6.85 -10.28 -2.33
C ASP A 3 7.89 -11.02 -3.18
N ASN A 4 7.74 -10.90 -4.50
CA ASN A 4 8.62 -11.45 -5.53
C ASN A 4 9.45 -10.36 -6.23
N GLY A 5 9.73 -9.26 -5.54
CA GLY A 5 10.56 -8.17 -6.05
C GLY A 5 12.05 -8.53 -6.10
N VAL A 6 12.88 -7.54 -6.46
CA VAL A 6 14.33 -7.71 -6.65
C VAL A 6 15.11 -8.01 -5.37
N GLY A 7 14.49 -7.84 -4.20
CA GLY A 7 15.09 -8.14 -2.91
C GLY A 7 16.00 -7.05 -2.34
N PHE A 8 16.65 -7.37 -1.21
CA PHE A 8 17.63 -6.53 -0.51
C PHE A 8 19.02 -6.64 -1.17
N THR A 9 19.10 -6.14 -2.40
CA THR A 9 20.37 -5.85 -3.07
C THR A 9 21.26 -4.96 -2.19
N GLU A 10 22.53 -4.84 -2.54
CA GLU A 10 23.45 -3.98 -1.79
C GLU A 10 22.93 -2.54 -1.71
N GLU A 11 22.43 -1.99 -2.81
CA GLU A 11 21.82 -0.67 -2.84
C GLU A 11 20.60 -0.55 -1.91
N ASN A 12 19.66 -1.50 -2.00
CA ASN A 12 18.43 -1.49 -1.19
C ASN A 12 18.74 -1.61 0.30
N TYR A 13 19.71 -2.44 0.67
CA TYR A 13 20.14 -2.60 2.05
C TYR A 13 20.86 -1.35 2.58
N GLN A 14 21.74 -0.74 1.79
CA GLN A 14 22.37 0.52 2.22
C GLN A 14 21.35 1.66 2.33
N SER A 15 20.35 1.70 1.44
CA SER A 15 19.23 2.64 1.52
C SER A 15 18.43 2.45 2.81
N PHE A 16 18.12 1.19 3.16
CA PHE A 16 17.47 0.83 4.42
C PHE A 16 18.27 1.36 5.62
N ARG A 17 19.58 1.06 5.68
CA ARG A 17 20.49 1.51 6.76
C ARG A 17 20.59 3.02 6.90
N ARG A 18 20.76 3.74 5.79
CA ARG A 18 20.97 5.21 5.78
C ARG A 18 19.76 5.98 6.27
N SER A 19 18.57 5.45 6.03
CA SER A 19 17.33 6.13 6.34
C SER A 19 17.03 6.12 7.86
N ASP A 20 17.77 5.34 8.68
CA ASP A 20 17.60 5.19 10.14
C ASP A 20 18.45 6.14 11.01
N SER A 21 19.07 7.19 10.46
CA SER A 21 19.76 8.17 11.31
C SER A 21 18.77 8.84 12.27
N ARG A 22 19.05 8.77 13.59
CA ARG A 22 18.24 9.36 14.69
C ARG A 22 17.86 10.84 14.44
N GLN A 23 18.63 11.54 13.62
CA GLN A 23 18.39 12.93 13.21
C GLN A 23 17.11 13.13 12.35
N LYS A 24 16.71 12.15 11.52
CA LYS A 24 15.47 12.24 10.70
C LYS A 24 14.21 11.97 11.52
N LEU A 25 14.33 11.26 12.65
CA LEU A 25 13.24 10.91 13.55
C LEU A 25 12.54 12.16 14.15
N ARG A 26 13.30 13.22 14.43
CA ARG A 26 12.81 14.49 14.98
C ARG A 26 12.21 15.45 13.94
N ARG A 27 12.48 15.25 12.65
CA ARG A 27 12.15 16.22 11.59
C ARG A 27 11.00 15.80 10.67
N GLY A 28 10.29 14.70 10.96
CA GLY A 28 9.10 14.31 10.20
C GLY A 28 9.34 14.09 8.70
N GLY A 29 10.58 13.79 8.30
CA GLY A 29 10.96 13.64 6.89
C GLY A 29 10.59 12.27 6.32
N LYS A 30 10.36 12.22 5.00
CA LYS A 30 10.07 11.02 4.17
C LYS A 30 11.03 9.85 4.50
N GLY A 31 10.58 8.99 5.40
CA GLY A 31 11.30 7.82 5.95
C GLY A 31 10.54 7.10 7.07
N VAL A 32 9.28 7.49 7.31
CA VAL A 32 8.46 7.08 8.46
C VAL A 32 7.96 5.63 8.35
N GLY A 33 7.94 5.05 7.14
CA GLY A 33 7.28 3.76 6.87
C GLY A 33 7.80 2.59 7.70
N ARG A 34 9.11 2.31 7.68
CA ARG A 34 9.67 1.15 8.43
C ARG A 34 9.84 1.38 9.92
N LEU A 35 9.97 2.64 10.34
CA LEU A 35 9.99 2.99 11.77
C LEU A 35 8.59 2.86 12.39
N LEU A 36 7.53 2.97 11.59
CA LEU A 36 6.17 2.68 12.02
C LEU A 36 6.01 1.22 12.48
N TRP A 37 6.75 0.28 11.90
CA TRP A 37 6.77 -1.11 12.36
C TRP A 37 7.15 -1.17 13.84
N LEU A 38 8.20 -0.45 14.24
CA LEU A 38 8.70 -0.44 15.61
C LEU A 38 7.85 0.38 16.60
N LYS A 39 6.77 1.03 16.14
CA LYS A 39 5.74 1.59 17.04
C LYS A 39 4.76 0.52 17.53
N GLY A 40 4.51 -0.50 16.71
CA GLY A 40 3.52 -1.54 16.98
C GLY A 40 4.09 -2.90 17.37
N PHE A 41 5.39 -3.11 17.15
CA PHE A 41 6.06 -4.40 17.27
C PHE A 41 7.46 -4.21 17.87
N ASP A 42 7.90 -5.15 18.71
CA ASP A 42 9.23 -5.06 19.34
C ASP A 42 10.36 -5.16 18.31
N SER A 43 10.17 -5.98 17.27
CA SER A 43 11.18 -6.19 16.23
C SER A 43 10.58 -6.65 14.90
N VAL A 44 11.39 -6.55 13.85
CA VAL A 44 11.07 -7.00 12.50
C VAL A 44 12.17 -7.91 12.00
N ARG A 45 11.83 -9.09 11.50
CA ARG A 45 12.77 -9.96 10.78
C ARG A 45 12.57 -9.78 9.28
N VAL A 46 13.66 -9.49 8.59
CA VAL A 46 13.71 -9.37 7.13
C VAL A 46 14.50 -10.55 6.60
N GLU A 47 13.92 -11.25 5.63
CA GLU A 47 14.60 -12.29 4.87
C GLU A 47 14.43 -11.99 3.39
N SER A 48 15.52 -11.96 2.63
CA SER A 48 15.45 -11.58 1.24
C SER A 48 16.44 -12.35 0.39
N VAL A 49 15.93 -12.91 -0.70
CA VAL A 49 16.72 -13.48 -1.78
C VAL A 49 16.82 -12.45 -2.89
N TYR A 50 18.03 -12.22 -3.39
CA TYR A 50 18.30 -11.27 -4.47
C TYR A 50 19.39 -11.79 -5.39
N ARG A 51 19.42 -11.26 -6.63
CA ARG A 51 20.51 -11.51 -7.60
C ARG A 51 21.50 -10.36 -7.56
N THR A 52 22.79 -10.66 -7.49
CA THR A 52 23.87 -9.68 -7.59
C THR A 52 24.06 -9.22 -9.04
N SER A 53 24.82 -8.15 -9.25
CA SER A 53 25.21 -7.70 -10.60
C SER A 53 26.09 -8.72 -11.34
N THR A 54 26.74 -9.64 -10.62
CA THR A 54 27.52 -10.76 -11.18
C THR A 54 26.66 -11.96 -11.55
N GLY A 55 25.35 -11.94 -11.24
CA GLY A 55 24.41 -13.03 -11.49
C GLY A 55 24.31 -14.06 -10.36
N GLU A 56 25.07 -13.90 -9.27
CA GLU A 56 25.00 -14.79 -8.11
C GLU A 56 23.69 -14.55 -7.32
N THR A 57 23.07 -15.64 -6.85
CA THR A 57 21.91 -15.54 -5.98
C THR A 57 22.34 -15.62 -4.53
N ARG A 58 21.91 -14.65 -3.72
CA ARG A 58 22.26 -14.54 -2.31
C ARG A 58 21.01 -14.37 -1.46
N ARG A 59 21.09 -14.85 -0.21
CA ARG A 59 20.07 -14.65 0.82
C ARG A 59 20.65 -13.75 1.91
N ARG A 60 19.98 -12.64 2.16
CA ARG A 60 20.26 -11.70 3.24
C ARG A 60 19.15 -11.76 4.28
N GLU A 61 19.54 -11.90 5.53
CA GLU A 61 18.63 -11.91 6.67
C GLU A 61 19.15 -10.95 7.73
N PHE A 62 18.24 -10.26 8.42
CA PHE A 62 18.58 -9.45 9.57
C PHE A 62 17.35 -9.16 10.44
N LYS A 63 17.60 -8.86 11.71
CA LYS A 63 16.60 -8.38 12.67
C LYS A 63 16.75 -6.87 12.84
N PHE A 64 15.63 -6.16 12.78
CA PHE A 64 15.53 -4.71 12.96
C PHE A 64 14.74 -4.40 14.23
N GLN A 65 15.30 -3.61 15.14
CA GLN A 65 14.68 -3.23 16.41
C GLN A 65 15.21 -1.89 16.95
N LEU A 66 14.51 -1.28 17.90
CA LEU A 66 14.97 -0.05 18.56
C LEU A 66 16.10 -0.37 19.55
N SER A 67 17.34 -0.11 19.17
CA SER A 67 18.51 -0.22 20.04
C SER A 67 19.65 0.69 19.57
N ASP A 68 20.80 0.68 20.26
CA ASP A 68 22.00 1.40 19.81
C ASP A 68 22.58 0.87 18.49
N LYS A 69 22.32 -0.40 18.18
CA LYS A 69 22.61 -1.02 16.88
C LYS A 69 21.31 -1.59 16.31
N PRO A 70 20.53 -0.79 15.54
CA PRO A 70 19.19 -1.17 15.13
C PRO A 70 19.10 -2.46 14.31
N ILE A 71 20.14 -2.76 13.53
CA ILE A 71 20.25 -4.00 12.75
C ILE A 71 21.12 -4.98 13.51
N GLN A 72 20.57 -6.17 13.76
CA GLN A 72 21.20 -7.28 14.48
C GLN A 72 21.02 -8.57 13.69
N GLU A 73 21.74 -9.62 14.07
CA GLU A 73 21.61 -10.95 13.46
C GLU A 73 21.75 -10.91 11.92
N HIS A 74 22.59 -10.02 11.40
CA HIS A 74 22.76 -9.87 9.96
C HIS A 74 23.59 -11.00 9.37
N SER A 75 23.04 -11.70 8.38
CA SER A 75 23.73 -12.69 7.57
C SER A 75 23.51 -12.44 6.08
N ASP A 76 24.51 -12.75 5.27
CA ASP A 76 24.44 -12.66 3.82
C ASP A 76 25.24 -13.82 3.21
N ALA A 77 24.55 -14.78 2.62
CA ALA A 77 25.13 -16.04 2.16
C ALA A 77 24.68 -16.40 0.72
N LEU A 78 25.46 -17.24 0.04
CA LEU A 78 25.07 -17.81 -1.24
C LEU A 78 23.79 -18.65 -1.08
N ALA A 79 22.87 -18.50 -2.02
CA ALA A 79 21.59 -19.19 -2.02
C ALA A 79 21.21 -19.63 -3.46
N PRO A 80 22.02 -20.52 -4.07
CA PRO A 80 21.79 -20.95 -5.44
C PRO A 80 20.43 -21.66 -5.58
N GLY A 81 19.75 -21.42 -6.70
CA GLY A 81 18.46 -22.05 -7.02
C GLY A 81 17.23 -21.42 -6.34
N LEU A 82 17.41 -20.40 -5.50
CA LEU A 82 16.29 -19.63 -4.96
C LEU A 82 15.92 -18.46 -5.89
N GLU A 83 14.63 -18.20 -6.03
CA GLU A 83 14.16 -17.03 -6.78
C GLU A 83 14.10 -15.77 -5.89
N PRO A 84 14.34 -14.58 -6.47
CA PRO A 84 14.24 -13.31 -5.75
C PRO A 84 12.90 -13.16 -5.03
N SER A 85 12.99 -12.82 -3.75
CA SER A 85 11.82 -12.57 -2.92
C SER A 85 12.22 -11.84 -1.64
N THR A 86 11.27 -11.18 -1.01
CA THR A 86 11.46 -10.60 0.32
C THR A 86 10.32 -11.00 1.23
N SER A 87 10.65 -11.47 2.42
CA SER A 87 9.70 -11.75 3.49
C SER A 87 9.97 -10.82 4.66
N ILE A 88 8.90 -10.19 5.15
CA ILE A 88 8.91 -9.32 6.32
C ILE A 88 8.01 -9.95 7.38
N HIS A 89 8.60 -10.18 8.56
CA HIS A 89 7.93 -10.72 9.74
C HIS A 89 7.91 -9.66 10.84
N LEU A 90 6.71 -9.25 11.24
CA LEU A 90 6.52 -8.32 12.36
C LEU A 90 6.36 -9.14 13.64
N LEU A 91 7.27 -8.97 14.59
CA LEU A 91 7.42 -9.86 15.75
C LEU A 91 7.02 -9.14 17.04
N SER A 92 6.32 -9.86 17.92
CA SER A 92 5.86 -9.36 19.22
C SER A 92 5.05 -8.07 19.11
N MET A 93 3.81 -8.18 18.62
CA MET A 93 2.90 -7.05 18.57
C MET A 93 2.64 -6.51 19.99
N HIS A 94 2.69 -5.19 20.18
CA HIS A 94 2.40 -4.58 21.48
C HIS A 94 0.92 -4.81 21.88
N SER A 95 0.67 -5.07 23.16
CA SER A 95 -0.66 -5.41 23.71
C SER A 95 -1.74 -4.35 23.40
N ALA A 96 -1.37 -3.06 23.45
CA ALA A 96 -2.26 -1.97 23.08
C ALA A 96 -2.83 -2.13 21.66
N LEU A 97 -1.98 -2.52 20.70
CA LEU A 97 -2.39 -2.75 19.31
C LEU A 97 -3.17 -4.05 19.16
N GLN A 98 -2.76 -5.13 19.86
CA GLN A 98 -3.43 -6.43 19.81
C GLN A 98 -4.92 -6.35 20.15
N SER A 99 -5.29 -5.50 21.11
CA SER A 99 -6.69 -5.34 21.55
C SER A 99 -7.61 -4.76 20.48
N THR A 100 -7.06 -3.95 19.57
CA THR A 100 -7.80 -3.27 18.49
C THR A 100 -7.56 -3.87 17.10
N CYS A 101 -6.58 -4.76 16.98
CA CYS A 101 -6.18 -5.33 15.70
C CYS A 101 -7.27 -6.29 15.19
N PRO A 102 -7.80 -6.09 13.96
CA PRO A 102 -8.77 -7.01 13.39
C PRO A 102 -8.13 -8.39 13.21
N LYS A 103 -8.80 -9.44 13.69
CA LYS A 103 -8.29 -10.82 13.64
C LYS A 103 -8.91 -11.64 12.50
N ARG A 104 -10.07 -11.24 12.00
CA ARG A 104 -10.77 -11.97 10.92
C ARG A 104 -10.17 -11.59 9.58
N LEU A 105 -9.81 -12.59 8.79
CA LEU A 105 -9.20 -12.43 7.46
C LEU A 105 -10.05 -11.54 6.55
N GLN A 106 -11.38 -11.70 6.57
CA GLN A 106 -12.32 -10.90 5.79
C GLN A 106 -12.31 -9.42 6.19
N THR A 107 -12.19 -9.12 7.49
CA THR A 107 -12.10 -7.73 7.97
C THR A 107 -10.80 -7.07 7.53
N ILE A 108 -9.69 -7.82 7.57
CA ILE A 108 -8.39 -7.35 7.07
C ILE A 108 -8.47 -7.11 5.55
N ALA A 109 -9.06 -8.05 4.81
CA ALA A 109 -9.23 -7.95 3.36
C ALA A 109 -10.03 -6.71 2.95
N ALA A 110 -11.17 -6.45 3.60
CA ALA A 110 -11.99 -5.28 3.34
C ALA A 110 -11.21 -3.97 3.57
N ARG A 111 -10.53 -3.84 4.72
CA ARG A 111 -9.70 -2.66 5.03
C ARG A 111 -8.53 -2.49 4.06
N LEU A 112 -7.94 -3.60 3.59
CA LEU A 112 -6.85 -3.56 2.62
C LEU A 112 -7.35 -3.13 1.25
N ILE A 113 -8.54 -3.57 0.83
CA ILE A 113 -9.19 -3.09 -0.39
C ILE A 113 -9.43 -1.59 -0.28
N GLU A 114 -10.05 -1.11 0.79
CA GLU A 114 -10.32 0.32 1.00
C GLU A 114 -9.04 1.15 0.93
N HIS A 115 -7.96 0.69 1.59
CA HIS A 115 -6.68 1.39 1.61
C HIS A 115 -5.97 1.37 0.24
N CYS A 116 -6.00 0.24 -0.45
CA CYS A 116 -5.32 0.03 -1.72
C CYS A 116 -6.20 0.34 -2.94
N LEU A 117 -7.44 0.77 -2.73
CA LEU A 117 -8.45 0.98 -3.76
C LEU A 117 -7.93 1.74 -4.99
N PRO A 118 -7.26 2.90 -4.85
CA PRO A 118 -6.73 3.59 -6.03
C PRO A 118 -5.74 2.74 -6.85
N HIS A 119 -4.94 1.89 -6.21
CA HIS A 119 -3.99 1.02 -6.91
C HIS A 119 -4.68 -0.19 -7.56
N LEU A 120 -5.78 -0.66 -6.96
CA LEU A 120 -6.62 -1.72 -7.54
C LEU A 120 -7.38 -1.23 -8.78
N LEU A 121 -7.80 0.04 -8.78
CA LEU A 121 -8.56 0.66 -9.87
C LEU A 121 -7.73 1.02 -11.10
N LEU A 122 -6.50 1.50 -10.90
CA LEU A 122 -5.70 2.12 -11.97
C LEU A 122 -4.83 1.12 -12.76
N GLU A 123 -5.24 -0.15 -12.79
CA GLU A 123 -4.67 -1.25 -13.58
C GLU A 123 -3.14 -1.35 -13.61
N LYS A 124 -2.44 -1.30 -12.45
CA LYS A 124 -1.04 -1.75 -12.29
C LYS A 124 -0.74 -2.19 -10.85
N SER A 125 -1.61 -2.99 -10.24
CA SER A 125 -1.37 -3.53 -8.90
C SER A 125 -0.76 -4.93 -8.93
N ALA A 126 0.17 -5.19 -8.01
CA ALA A 126 0.64 -6.53 -7.74
C ALA A 126 -0.54 -7.40 -7.26
N LYS A 127 -0.58 -8.69 -7.63
CA LYS A 127 -1.57 -9.62 -7.08
C LYS A 127 -1.36 -9.77 -5.57
N ILE A 128 -2.42 -9.59 -4.79
CA ILE A 128 -2.35 -9.67 -3.33
C ILE A 128 -3.20 -10.85 -2.85
N HIS A 129 -2.54 -11.75 -2.12
CA HIS A 129 -3.19 -12.88 -1.46
C HIS A 129 -3.01 -12.74 0.05
N LEU A 130 -4.09 -12.92 0.80
CA LEU A 130 -4.08 -13.00 2.25
C LEU A 130 -4.29 -14.44 2.68
N TYR A 131 -3.55 -14.86 3.71
CA TYR A 131 -3.63 -16.20 4.29
C TYR A 131 -3.81 -16.08 5.80
N ASP A 132 -4.62 -16.97 6.38
CA ASP A 132 -4.65 -17.24 7.82
C ASP A 132 -4.01 -18.59 8.16
N ASP A 133 -3.95 -18.91 9.45
CA ASP A 133 -3.33 -20.14 9.96
C ASP A 133 -4.07 -21.42 9.50
N ASP A 134 -5.33 -21.30 9.09
CA ASP A 134 -6.17 -22.40 8.60
C ASP A 134 -6.02 -22.62 7.08
N ASN A 135 -5.01 -22.01 6.45
CA ASN A 135 -4.78 -22.00 5.00
C ASN A 135 -5.94 -21.39 4.19
N THR A 136 -6.82 -20.61 4.81
CA THR A 136 -7.83 -19.86 4.06
C THR A 136 -7.13 -18.77 3.25
N ALA A 137 -7.33 -18.77 1.94
CA ALA A 137 -6.75 -17.78 1.04
C ALA A 137 -7.82 -16.82 0.52
N ILE A 138 -7.60 -15.51 0.67
CA ILE A 138 -8.41 -14.47 0.02
C ILE A 138 -7.56 -13.83 -1.08
N ASP A 139 -8.05 -13.91 -2.32
CA ASP A 139 -7.56 -13.10 -3.43
C ASP A 139 -8.24 -11.74 -3.38
N ILE A 140 -7.44 -10.70 -3.16
CA ILE A 140 -7.93 -9.33 -2.96
C ILE A 140 -8.52 -8.75 -4.25
N HIS A 141 -7.95 -9.08 -5.41
CA HIS A 141 -8.43 -8.61 -6.71
C HIS A 141 -9.79 -9.22 -7.02
N ARG A 142 -9.95 -10.51 -6.76
CA ARG A 142 -11.23 -11.20 -6.92
C ARG A 142 -12.29 -10.65 -5.97
N LEU A 143 -11.96 -10.53 -4.68
CA LEU A 143 -12.90 -10.00 -3.69
C LEU A 143 -13.33 -8.56 -4.03
N TRP A 144 -12.39 -7.73 -4.49
CA TRP A 144 -12.67 -6.39 -5.01
C TRP A 144 -13.66 -6.43 -6.17
N GLN A 145 -13.37 -7.23 -7.21
CA GLN A 145 -14.24 -7.34 -8.40
C GLN A 145 -15.66 -7.80 -8.03
N GLU A 146 -15.78 -8.80 -7.16
CA GLU A 146 -17.08 -9.34 -6.73
C GLU A 146 -17.86 -8.36 -5.84
N SER A 147 -17.17 -7.53 -5.03
CA SER A 147 -17.82 -6.70 -4.00
C SER A 147 -18.08 -5.23 -4.41
N TYR A 148 -17.47 -4.78 -5.50
CA TYR A 148 -17.50 -3.37 -5.88
C TYR A 148 -17.74 -3.09 -7.36
N ALA A 149 -17.81 -4.09 -8.25
CA ALA A 149 -18.07 -3.85 -9.67
C ALA A 149 -19.38 -3.09 -9.92
N ASP A 150 -20.40 -3.32 -9.09
CA ASP A 150 -21.70 -2.63 -9.11
C ASP A 150 -21.65 -1.20 -8.53
N ARG A 151 -20.59 -0.86 -7.79
CA ARG A 151 -20.37 0.44 -7.14
C ARG A 151 -19.45 1.35 -7.92
N THR A 152 -18.89 0.87 -9.02
CA THR A 152 -17.95 1.61 -9.85
C THR A 152 -18.54 2.01 -11.19
N ILE A 153 -18.28 3.25 -11.59
CA ILE A 153 -18.56 3.73 -12.94
C ILE A 153 -17.22 4.10 -13.57
N ASN A 154 -16.89 3.46 -14.69
CA ASN A 154 -15.67 3.72 -15.44
C ASN A 154 -16.03 4.59 -16.65
N GLU A 155 -15.33 5.70 -16.81
CA GLU A 155 -15.52 6.63 -17.92
C GLU A 155 -14.16 7.03 -18.49
N SER A 156 -14.15 7.42 -19.76
CA SER A 156 -12.98 8.00 -20.41
C SER A 156 -13.37 9.27 -21.14
N PHE A 157 -12.53 10.29 -21.07
CA PHE A 157 -12.78 11.56 -21.72
C PHE A 157 -11.49 12.21 -22.22
N GLU A 158 -11.60 13.14 -23.15
CA GLU A 158 -10.47 13.91 -23.69
C GLU A 158 -10.63 15.40 -23.37
N LEU A 159 -9.53 16.05 -22.99
CA LEU A 159 -9.44 17.50 -22.84
C LEU A 159 -8.18 17.99 -23.54
N GLN A 160 -8.33 18.95 -24.48
CA GLN A 160 -7.21 19.54 -25.22
C GLN A 160 -6.24 18.48 -25.78
N SER A 161 -6.79 17.44 -26.42
CA SER A 161 -6.06 16.30 -27.00
C SER A 161 -5.30 15.41 -26.00
N HIS A 162 -5.60 15.52 -24.70
CA HIS A 162 -5.10 14.62 -23.67
C HIS A 162 -6.23 13.68 -23.21
N GLY A 163 -5.98 12.38 -23.29
CA GLY A 163 -6.90 11.36 -22.80
C GLY A 163 -6.82 11.17 -21.29
N PHE A 164 -7.98 10.98 -20.67
CA PHE A 164 -8.15 10.69 -19.25
C PHE A 164 -9.03 9.48 -19.06
N GLN A 165 -8.69 8.68 -18.06
CA GLN A 165 -9.52 7.62 -17.51
C GLN A 165 -9.99 8.05 -16.14
N MET A 166 -11.27 7.81 -15.85
CA MET A 166 -11.83 8.05 -14.54
C MET A 166 -12.60 6.85 -14.03
N VAL A 167 -12.47 6.60 -12.73
CA VAL A 167 -13.27 5.61 -12.01
C VAL A 167 -13.97 6.30 -10.86
N MET A 168 -15.29 6.31 -10.87
CA MET A 168 -16.13 6.83 -9.79
C MET A 168 -16.57 5.69 -8.91
N VAL A 169 -16.39 5.82 -7.60
CA VAL A 169 -16.76 4.79 -6.62
C VAL A 169 -17.78 5.35 -5.63
N GLN A 170 -18.83 4.57 -5.36
CA GLN A 170 -19.72 4.79 -4.21
C GLN A 170 -18.99 4.41 -2.91
N ASP A 171 -18.22 5.34 -2.39
CA ASP A 171 -17.38 5.20 -1.21
C ASP A 171 -18.22 5.27 0.07
N ARG A 172 -18.15 4.20 0.86
CA ARG A 172 -18.87 4.01 2.13
C ARG A 172 -17.91 3.92 3.32
N SER A 173 -16.63 4.23 3.12
CA SER A 173 -15.61 4.15 4.16
C SER A 173 -15.95 5.12 5.30
N PRO A 174 -15.79 4.73 6.57
CA PRO A 174 -16.09 5.61 7.72
C PRO A 174 -15.29 6.92 7.73
N GLU A 175 -14.10 6.92 7.12
CA GLU A 175 -13.19 8.07 7.05
C GLU A 175 -13.57 9.06 5.93
N THR A 176 -14.50 8.71 5.05
CA THR A 176 -14.89 9.55 3.92
C THR A 176 -16.00 10.52 4.34
N GLU A 177 -15.67 11.81 4.37
CA GLU A 177 -16.58 12.86 4.86
C GLU A 177 -17.19 13.74 3.74
N SER A 178 -16.72 13.59 2.49
CA SER A 178 -17.19 14.41 1.37
C SER A 178 -16.98 13.77 0.01
N HIS A 179 -17.79 14.20 -0.96
CA HIS A 179 -17.58 13.89 -2.37
C HIS A 179 -16.26 14.50 -2.86
N SER A 180 -15.43 13.74 -3.56
CA SER A 180 -14.08 14.18 -3.96
C SER A 180 -13.66 13.68 -5.34
N VAL A 181 -12.80 14.45 -6.00
CA VAL A 181 -12.01 14.02 -7.17
C VAL A 181 -10.55 13.98 -6.76
N ARG A 182 -9.89 12.85 -7.02
CA ARG A 182 -8.50 12.55 -6.70
C ARG A 182 -7.76 12.26 -7.99
N TYR A 183 -6.75 13.07 -8.28
CA TYR A 183 -5.93 12.97 -9.48
C TYR A 183 -4.67 12.16 -9.15
N TYR A 184 -4.38 11.18 -9.99
CA TYR A 184 -3.26 10.27 -9.82
C TYR A 184 -2.25 10.40 -10.95
N ALA A 185 -0.99 10.44 -10.57
CA ALA A 185 0.16 10.39 -11.47
C ALA A 185 1.19 9.41 -10.93
N ASN A 186 1.75 8.56 -11.79
CA ASN A 186 2.77 7.57 -11.43
C ASN A 186 2.38 6.73 -10.19
N GLY A 187 1.10 6.35 -10.10
CA GLY A 187 0.54 5.53 -9.00
C GLY A 187 0.40 6.27 -7.68
N ARG A 188 0.47 7.61 -7.65
CA ARG A 188 0.32 8.42 -6.43
C ARG A 188 -0.71 9.52 -6.63
N GLU A 189 -1.44 9.82 -5.57
CA GLU A 189 -2.31 11.00 -5.53
C GLU A 189 -1.43 12.25 -5.61
N VAL A 190 -1.70 13.12 -6.59
CA VAL A 190 -1.00 14.40 -6.76
C VAL A 190 -1.87 15.60 -6.37
N LEU A 191 -3.20 15.43 -6.45
CA LEU A 191 -4.16 16.47 -6.12
C LEU A 191 -5.48 15.82 -5.69
N SER A 192 -6.11 16.36 -4.66
CA SER A 192 -7.46 15.99 -4.25
C SER A 192 -8.29 17.26 -4.06
N ARG A 193 -9.53 17.25 -4.57
CA ARG A 193 -10.45 18.38 -4.46
C ARG A 193 -11.85 17.91 -4.07
N PRO A 194 -12.49 18.55 -3.08
CA PRO A 194 -13.91 18.33 -2.80
C PRO A 194 -14.78 18.74 -3.98
N LEU A 195 -15.73 17.88 -4.38
CA LEU A 195 -16.66 18.16 -5.48
C LEU A 195 -17.60 19.33 -5.19
N LYS A 196 -17.86 19.65 -3.91
CA LYS A 196 -18.66 20.81 -3.50
C LYS A 196 -18.15 22.15 -4.07
N GLN A 197 -16.87 22.23 -4.46
CA GLN A 197 -16.30 23.43 -5.09
C GLN A 197 -16.82 23.63 -6.52
N ALA A 198 -17.10 22.54 -7.24
CA ALA A 198 -17.63 22.58 -8.60
C ALA A 198 -19.17 22.40 -8.62
N ILE A 199 -19.71 21.63 -7.68
CA ILE A 199 -21.15 21.32 -7.54
C ILE A 199 -21.58 21.67 -6.12
N PRO A 200 -21.91 22.94 -5.82
CA PRO A 200 -22.20 23.39 -4.45
C PRO A 200 -23.38 22.67 -3.77
N MET A 201 -24.32 22.14 -4.55
CA MET A 201 -25.49 21.41 -4.05
C MET A 201 -25.18 19.98 -3.60
N LEU A 202 -23.98 19.46 -3.91
CA LEU A 202 -23.56 18.12 -3.54
C LEU A 202 -23.03 18.10 -2.10
N THR A 203 -23.91 18.39 -1.15
CA THR A 203 -23.62 18.49 0.29
C THR A 203 -24.06 17.23 1.03
N GLY A 204 -23.13 16.55 1.70
CA GLY A 204 -23.41 15.32 2.44
C GLY A 204 -23.55 14.09 1.55
N PRO A 205 -23.72 12.89 2.14
CA PRO A 205 -23.73 11.64 1.38
C PRO A 205 -25.06 11.42 0.65
N LEU A 206 -25.01 10.71 -0.48
CA LEU A 206 -26.17 10.33 -1.28
C LEU A 206 -26.78 9.02 -0.81
N PRO A 207 -28.11 8.84 -0.93
CA PRO A 207 -28.77 7.57 -0.62
C PRO A 207 -28.61 6.54 -1.74
N SER A 208 -28.55 5.26 -1.37
CA SER A 208 -28.68 4.08 -2.25
C SER A 208 -29.45 2.98 -1.52
N GLU A 209 -29.87 1.92 -2.23
CA GLU A 209 -30.49 0.75 -1.62
C GLU A 209 -29.59 0.10 -0.55
N ALA A 210 -28.27 0.16 -0.74
CA ALA A 210 -27.25 -0.36 0.18
C ALA A 210 -26.78 0.66 1.24
N GLY A 211 -27.52 1.77 1.44
CA GLY A 211 -27.21 2.80 2.43
C GLY A 211 -26.61 4.08 1.84
N LYS A 212 -26.03 4.92 2.70
CA LYS A 212 -25.48 6.23 2.30
C LYS A 212 -24.04 6.11 1.81
N PHE A 213 -23.65 6.92 0.83
CA PHE A 213 -22.30 6.91 0.27
C PHE A 213 -21.85 8.31 -0.19
N TYR A 214 -20.55 8.48 -0.34
CA TYR A 214 -19.95 9.62 -1.04
C TYR A 214 -19.36 9.16 -2.37
N TRP A 215 -19.34 10.05 -3.36
CA TRP A 215 -18.62 9.79 -4.61
C TRP A 215 -17.15 10.12 -4.41
N THR A 216 -16.29 9.12 -4.58
CA THR A 216 -14.85 9.30 -4.72
C THR A 216 -14.47 8.97 -6.16
N THR A 217 -13.99 9.97 -6.89
CA THR A 217 -13.59 9.85 -8.29
C THR A 217 -12.07 9.82 -8.39
N TYR A 218 -11.54 8.78 -9.02
CA TYR A 218 -10.12 8.64 -9.32
C TYR A 218 -9.90 9.00 -10.79
N VAL A 219 -8.98 9.92 -11.07
CA VAL A 219 -8.66 10.38 -12.43
C VAL A 219 -7.20 10.13 -12.72
N THR A 220 -6.92 9.50 -13.86
CA THR A 220 -5.58 9.33 -14.41
C THR A 220 -5.50 9.79 -15.85
N GLY A 221 -4.34 10.27 -16.25
CA GLY A 221 -4.05 10.63 -17.63
C GLY A 221 -2.56 10.92 -17.78
N ASP A 222 -2.02 10.80 -19.00
CA ASP A 222 -0.59 11.03 -19.23
C ASP A 222 -0.18 12.47 -18.94
N TYR A 223 -1.08 13.43 -19.15
CA TYR A 223 -0.87 14.84 -18.80
C TYR A 223 -0.49 15.03 -17.32
N LEU A 224 -1.10 14.25 -16.42
CA LEU A 224 -0.85 14.35 -14.97
C LEU A 224 0.54 13.85 -14.58
N ARG A 225 1.22 13.07 -15.45
CA ARG A 225 2.53 12.49 -15.19
C ARG A 225 3.69 13.46 -15.46
N SER A 226 3.45 14.57 -16.15
CA SER A 226 4.47 15.55 -16.50
C SER A 226 4.72 16.55 -15.36
N PRO A 227 5.98 16.78 -14.92
CA PRO A 227 6.31 17.93 -14.11
C PRO A 227 6.22 19.18 -14.99
N HIS A 228 5.26 20.06 -14.73
CA HIS A 228 5.24 21.42 -15.28
C HIS A 228 6.12 22.35 -14.43
#